data_AF-A0A821LJN2-F1
#
_entry.id   AF-A0A821LJN2-F1
#
_cell.length_a   1.000
_cell.length_b   1.000
_cell.length_c   1.000
_cell.angle_alpha   90.00
_cell.angle_beta   90.00
_cell.angle_gamma   90.00
#
_symmetry.space_group_name_H-M   'P 1'
#
loop_
_entity.id
_entity.type
_entity.pdbx_description
1 polymer ?
#
loop_
_entity_poly.entity_id
_entity_poly.type
_entity_poly.pdbx_seq_one_letter_code
_entity_poly.pdbx_strand_id
1 'polypeptide(L)' 'MNKCQRQTTPVLCDTSNLQWNVSFRFFICDINNDIIKYSIYNRSKYTKDRLLGSIEIPLRLLIKQS' A
#
# COMPACT_ATOMS: atom_id res chain seq x y z
N MET A 1 -7.06 -15.53 14.34
CA MET A 1 -6.37 -14.21 14.35
C MET A 1 -6.37 -13.66 12.94
N ASN A 2 -7.07 -12.56 12.67
CA ASN A 2 -6.97 -11.88 11.37
C ASN A 2 -5.57 -11.25 11.26
N LYS A 3 -4.74 -11.77 10.36
CA LYS A 3 -3.36 -11.32 10.18
C LYS A 3 -3.37 -10.07 9.29
N CYS A 4 -2.87 -8.95 9.80
CA CYS A 4 -2.66 -7.74 9.00
C CYS A 4 -1.55 -8.02 7.96
N GLN A 5 -1.94 -8.08 6.67
CA GLN A 5 -1.02 -8.36 5.57
C GLN A 5 -0.37 -7.06 5.10
N ARG A 6 0.96 -7.06 4.87
CA ARG A 6 1.70 -5.90 4.39
C ARG A 6 2.69 -6.33 3.32
N GLN A 7 2.74 -5.56 2.22
CA GLN A 7 3.73 -5.70 1.15
C GLN A 7 4.36 -4.33 0.89
N THR A 8 5.56 -4.30 0.30
CA THR A 8 6.28 -3.05 0.01
C THR A 8 6.95 -3.16 -1.36
N THR A 9 6.96 -2.05 -2.09
CA THR A 9 7.60 -1.96 -3.40
C THR A 9 9.12 -1.80 -3.27
N PRO A 10 9.89 -2.04 -4.34
CA PRO A 10 11.28 -1.60 -4.40
C PRO A 10 11.38 -0.08 -4.26
N VAL A 11 12.48 0.39 -3.65
CA VAL A 11 12.80 1.82 -3.60
C VAL A 11 13.25 2.25 -5.00
N LEU A 12 12.66 3.32 -5.53
CA LEU A 12 13.08 3.95 -6.77
C LEU A 12 13.77 5.27 -6.41
N CYS A 13 14.95 5.51 -6.97
CA CYS A 13 15.71 6.75 -6.79
C CYS A 13 15.54 7.67 -8.00
N ASP A 14 15.74 8.96 -7.78
CA ASP A 14 16.06 9.94 -8.83
C ASP A 14 15.01 10.12 -9.95
N THR A 15 13.72 9.96 -9.63
CA THR A 15 12.63 10.33 -10.54
C THR A 15 11.47 11.01 -9.81
N SER A 16 10.99 12.12 -10.36
CA SER A 16 9.77 12.80 -9.91
C SER A 16 8.49 12.16 -10.44
N ASN A 17 8.61 11.23 -11.39
CA ASN A 17 7.50 10.48 -11.97
C ASN A 17 7.69 8.98 -11.71
N LEU A 18 7.37 8.57 -10.48
CA LEU A 18 7.59 7.21 -10.00
C LEU A 18 6.64 6.22 -10.67
N GLN A 19 7.20 5.17 -11.27
CA GLN A 19 6.45 4.05 -11.83
C GLN A 19 7.00 2.74 -11.29
N TRP A 20 6.30 2.13 -10.33
CA TRP A 20 6.74 0.84 -9.76
C TRP A 20 6.40 -0.35 -10.64
N ASN A 21 5.26 -0.32 -11.33
CA ASN A 21 4.79 -1.41 -12.19
C ASN A 21 4.83 -2.79 -11.48
N VAL A 22 4.45 -2.83 -10.20
CA VAL A 22 4.37 -4.05 -9.39
C VAL A 22 2.93 -4.39 -9.04
N SER A 23 2.66 -5.69 -8.92
CA SER A 23 1.36 -6.22 -8.46
C SER A 23 1.54 -7.04 -7.21
N PHE A 24 0.59 -6.93 -6.27
CA PHE A 24 0.54 -7.75 -5.07
C PHE A 24 -0.80 -8.49 -5.00
N ARG A 25 -0.81 -9.61 -4.27
CA ARG A 25 -2.03 -10.37 -3.95
C ARG A 25 -2.18 -10.44 -2.44
N PHE A 26 -3.42 -10.23 -1.99
CA PHE A 26 -3.80 -10.28 -0.59
C PHE A 26 -5.00 -11.20 -0.44
N PHE A 27 -5.07 -11.94 0.66
CA PHE A 27 -6.29 -12.66 1.03
C PHE A 27 -7.23 -11.70 1.76
N ILE A 28 -8.45 -11.55 1.25
CA ILE A 28 -9.51 -10.71 1.82
C ILE A 28 -10.35 -11.60 2.74
N CYS A 29 -10.58 -11.16 3.97
CA CYS A 29 -11.39 -11.91 4.94
C CYS A 29 -12.85 -11.43 4.91
N ASP A 30 -13.06 -10.12 4.88
CA ASP A 30 -14.38 -9.50 4.87
C ASP A 30 -14.36 -8.25 4.00
N ILE A 31 -14.89 -8.36 2.78
CA ILE A 31 -14.86 -7.26 1.81
C ILE A 31 -15.58 -5.99 2.27
N ASN A 32 -16.56 -6.11 3.16
CA ASN A 32 -17.38 -4.97 3.59
C ASN A 32 -16.66 -4.12 4.64
N ASN A 33 -15.82 -4.77 5.46
CA ASN A 33 -15.14 -4.17 6.61
C ASN A 33 -13.62 -4.02 6.41
N ASP A 34 -13.02 -4.79 5.51
CA ASP A 34 -11.59 -4.71 5.21
C ASP A 34 -11.24 -3.40 4.48
N ILE A 35 -10.06 -2.86 4.82
CA ILE A 35 -9.51 -1.60 4.29
C ILE A 35 -8.14 -1.90 3.71
N ILE A 36 -7.82 -1.35 2.54
CA ILE A 36 -6.45 -1.27 2.05
C ILE A 36 -5.84 0.07 2.41
N LYS A 37 -4.64 0.04 2.99
CA LYS A 37 -3.87 1.23 3.33
C LYS A 37 -2.64 1.33 2.44
N TYR A 38 -2.53 2.42 1.71
CA TYR A 38 -1.32 2.79 0.99
C TYR A 38 -0.58 3.85 1.79
N SER A 39 0.73 3.65 1.97
CA SER A 39 1.61 4.60 2.63
C SER A 39 2.86 4.79 1.77
N ILE A 40 3.21 6.04 1.49
CA ILE A 40 4.42 6.39 0.73
C ILE A 40 5.48 6.88 1.72
N TYR A 41 6.69 6.35 1.57
CA TYR A 41 7.81 6.68 2.43
C TYR A 41 8.98 7.21 1.60
N ASN A 42 9.68 8.21 2.13
CA ASN A 42 11.01 8.57 1.67
C ASN A 42 12.04 7.71 2.42
N ARG A 43 12.74 6.85 1.68
CA ARG A 43 13.76 5.95 2.23
C ARG A 43 14.98 6.74 2.67
N SER A 44 15.49 6.46 3.87
CA SER A 44 16.78 6.99 4.31
C SER A 44 17.76 5.84 4.58
N LYS A 45 19.03 6.02 4.23
CA LYS A 45 20.08 5.03 4.49
C LYS A 45 20.52 5.01 5.95
N TYR A 46 20.44 6.17 6.62
CA TYR A 46 21.03 6.39 7.94
C TYR A 46 20.00 6.60 9.04
N THR A 47 18.76 6.90 8.67
CA THR A 47 17.67 7.19 9.61
C THR A 47 16.42 6.41 9.26
N LYS A 48 15.42 6.44 10.13
CA LYS A 48 14.12 5.84 9.85
C LYS A 48 13.46 6.52 8.64
N ASP A 49 12.80 5.72 7.81
CA ASP A 49 12.04 6.22 6.67
C ASP A 49 10.98 7.24 7.09
N ARG A 50 10.93 8.35 6.36
CA ARG A 50 9.96 9.42 6.62
C ARG A 50 8.66 9.12 5.87
N LEU A 51 7.54 9.04 6.58
CA LEU A 51 6.22 8.99 5.95
C LEU A 51 5.99 10.29 5.17
N LEU A 52 5.69 10.17 3.88
CA LEU A 52 5.30 11.30 3.03
C LEU A 52 3.79 11.49 3.01
N GLY A 53 3.05 10.39 3.08
CA GLY A 53 1.59 10.42 3.14
C GLY A 53 0.99 9.02 3.16
N SER A 54 -0.30 8.94 3.48
CA SER A 54 -1.05 7.69 3.44
C SER A 54 -2.50 7.93 3.06
N ILE A 55 -3.11 6.92 2.45
CA ILE A 55 -4.54 6.87 2.17
C ILE A 55 -5.09 5.51 2.58
N GLU A 56 -6.29 5.52 3.11
CA GLU A 56 -7.05 4.33 3.48
C GLU A 56 -8.29 4.25 2.60
N ILE A 57 -8.49 3.11 1.95
CA ILE A 57 -9.59 2.89 1.01
C ILE A 57 -10.33 1.63 1.45
N PRO A 58 -11.61 1.74 1.85
CA PRO A 58 -12.45 0.58 2.09
C PRO A 58 -12.54 -0.31 0.84
N LEU A 59 -12.33 -1.62 0.97
CA LEU A 59 -12.28 -2.51 -0.19
C LEU A 59 -13.63 -2.57 -0.95
N ARG A 60 -14.75 -2.42 -0.24
CA ARG A 60 -16.09 -2.30 -0.84
C ARG A 60 -16.24 -1.20 -1.90
N LEU A 61 -15.38 -0.16 -1.88
CA LEU A 61 -15.41 0.93 -2.87
C LEU A 61 -14.59 0.61 -4.13
N LEU A 62 -13.69 -0.37 -4.06
CA LEU A 62 -12.78 -0.73 -5.15
C LEU A 62 -13.31 -1.86 -6.01
N ILE A 63 -14.21 -2.68 -5.47
CA ILE A 63 -14.83 -3.78 -6.21
C ILE A 63 -16.13 -3.30 -6.81
N LYS A 64 -16.23 -3.38 -8.14
CA LYS A 64 -17.50 -3.20 -8.84
C LYS A 64 -18.37 -4.41 -8.51
N GLN A 65 -19.48 -4.20 -7.81
CA GLN A 65 -20.48 -5.24 -7.65
C GLN A 65 -21.14 -5.46 -9.01
N SER A 66 -20.85 -6.62 -9.61
CA SER A 66 -21.48 -7.12 -10.83
C SER A 66 -22.70 -7.96 -10.50
#